data_AF-A0A804NKT2-F1
#
_entry.id   AF-A0A804NKT2-F1
#
_cell.length_a   1.000
_cell.length_b   1.000
_cell.length_c   1.000
_cell.angle_alpha   90.00
_cell.angle_beta   90.00
_cell.angle_gamma   90.00
#
_symmetry.space_group_name_H-M   'P 1'
#
loop_
_entity.id
_entity.type
_entity.pdbx_description
1 polymer ?
#
loop_
_entity_poly.entity_id
_entity_poly.type
_entity_poly.pdbx_seq_one_letter_code
_entity_poly.pdbx_strand_id
1 'polypeptide(L)'
;MEGPPRTLIHLLLLLLCIASKCLGGASGLNSTQMVTLKVDASPKLARKIPDTFLGVFFEEMGHGGAGGIWAELVSNRGFEAGGPNTPSNIDPWLIVGDDSSVYVETDRSSCFSRNIVALRMEVLCNDCPAGGVGIYNPGFWGMNIEDGKTYHLVMYVKSPKTTCLTVSLTSSDGLQNLASVTIIVAGDSKWIKVEKKLVAKGTNRTSRLQITSKKKGTVWLDQVSLMPADTYKGHGFRKGLVSMLMDLKPRFLRFPGGCFVEGGWLRNAFRWRQSIGPWEERPGHFGDCWQYWTDDGLGYYEFLLLSEDIGAAPIWVFNNGISYNDEVNTATIAPFVKDILDSLEFARGSANSTWGSVRAKMGHP
;
A
#
# COMPACT_ATOMS: atom_id res chain seq x y z
N MET A 1 12.55 -57.12 86.47
CA MET A 1 11.72 -57.22 85.26
C MET A 1 12.66 -57.16 84.07
N GLU A 2 12.73 -58.25 83.32
CA GLU A 2 13.71 -58.52 82.27
C GLU A 2 13.51 -57.59 81.06
N GLY A 3 14.62 -57.09 80.51
CA GLY A 3 14.64 -56.19 79.37
C GLY A 3 14.19 -56.84 78.05
N PRO A 4 13.94 -56.03 77.01
CA PRO A 4 13.35 -56.49 75.76
C PRO A 4 14.28 -57.48 75.02
N PRO A 5 13.71 -58.46 74.30
CA PRO A 5 14.48 -59.51 73.66
C PRO A 5 15.39 -58.92 72.56
N ARG A 6 16.68 -59.32 72.58
CA ARG A 6 17.75 -58.86 71.67
C ARG A 6 17.38 -58.90 70.17
N THR A 7 16.43 -59.75 69.78
CA THR A 7 15.94 -59.88 68.40
C THR A 7 15.24 -58.62 67.87
N LEU A 8 14.60 -57.82 68.73
CA LEU A 8 13.88 -56.61 68.30
C LEU A 8 14.83 -55.48 67.88
N ILE A 9 16.01 -55.40 68.50
CA ILE A 9 17.01 -54.35 68.24
C ILE A 9 17.65 -54.54 66.86
N HIS A 10 17.92 -55.77 66.44
CA HIS A 10 18.55 -56.05 65.15
C HIS A 10 17.63 -55.75 63.94
N LEU A 11 16.32 -55.93 64.08
CA LEU A 11 15.36 -55.65 63.00
C LEU A 11 15.18 -54.12 62.78
N LEU A 12 15.16 -53.35 63.87
CA LEU A 12 15.04 -51.88 63.83
C LEU A 12 16.25 -51.20 63.16
N LEU A 13 17.47 -51.71 63.39
CA LEU A 13 18.68 -51.19 62.77
C LEU A 13 18.72 -51.42 61.24
N LEU A 14 18.23 -52.57 60.77
CA LEU A 14 18.21 -52.88 59.32
C LEU A 14 17.22 -51.97 58.56
N LEU A 15 16.06 -51.68 59.16
CA LEU A 15 15.05 -50.78 58.58
C LEU A 15 15.52 -49.32 58.50
N LEU A 16 16.31 -48.83 59.46
CA LEU A 16 16.88 -47.47 59.43
C LEU A 16 17.87 -47.26 58.26
N CYS A 17 18.64 -48.28 57.89
CA CYS A 17 19.62 -48.17 56.82
C CYS A 17 18.99 -48.09 55.42
N ILE A 18 17.84 -48.75 55.20
CA ILE A 18 17.16 -48.73 53.89
C ILE A 18 16.41 -47.40 53.69
N ALA A 19 15.81 -46.85 54.74
CA ALA A 19 15.11 -45.56 54.66
C ALA A 19 16.04 -44.37 54.34
N SER A 20 17.31 -44.45 54.74
CA SER A 20 18.27 -43.34 54.55
C SER A 20 18.73 -43.14 53.10
N LYS A 21 18.53 -44.10 52.19
CA LYS A 21 18.98 -43.96 50.78
C LYS A 21 17.93 -43.44 49.80
N CYS A 22 16.65 -43.40 50.15
CA CYS A 22 15.59 -43.04 49.19
C CYS A 22 15.04 -41.61 49.31
N LEU A 23 15.48 -40.79 50.28
CA LEU A 23 15.00 -39.40 50.42
C LEU A 23 15.92 -38.33 49.81
N GLY A 24 16.86 -38.70 48.93
CA GLY A 24 17.66 -37.77 48.12
C GLY A 24 16.89 -37.10 46.96
N GLY A 25 15.58 -36.88 47.11
CA GLY A 25 14.75 -36.20 46.13
C GLY A 25 15.06 -34.71 46.14
N ALA A 26 15.79 -34.26 45.11
CA ALA A 26 16.13 -32.86 44.86
C ALA A 26 14.86 -32.00 44.66
N SER A 27 14.29 -31.49 45.75
CA SER A 27 13.32 -30.40 45.72
C SER A 27 14.08 -29.08 45.55
N GLY A 28 14.54 -28.80 44.33
CA GLY A 28 14.92 -27.46 43.90
C GLY A 28 13.67 -26.57 43.95
N LEU A 29 13.40 -26.00 45.11
CA LEU A 29 12.35 -25.03 45.35
C LEU A 29 12.55 -23.85 44.38
N ASN A 30 11.68 -23.74 43.37
CA ASN A 30 11.47 -22.51 42.60
C ASN A 30 10.98 -21.42 43.57
N SER A 31 11.92 -20.73 44.21
CA SER A 31 11.63 -19.56 45.05
C SER A 31 11.15 -18.44 44.14
N THR A 32 9.86 -18.12 44.21
CA THR A 32 9.31 -16.89 43.67
C THR A 32 9.92 -15.71 44.43
N GLN A 33 10.89 -15.03 43.84
CA GLN A 33 11.42 -13.79 44.41
C GLN A 33 10.36 -12.69 44.31
N MET A 34 10.01 -12.11 45.46
CA MET A 34 9.20 -10.89 45.48
C MET A 34 10.08 -9.67 45.25
N VAL A 35 9.72 -8.86 44.26
CA VAL A 35 10.32 -7.54 44.01
C VAL A 35 9.26 -6.49 44.30
N THR A 36 9.63 -5.43 45.03
CA THR A 36 8.76 -4.29 45.30
C THR A 36 9.18 -3.09 44.46
N LEU A 37 8.31 -2.65 43.54
CA LEU A 37 8.44 -1.39 42.81
C LEU A 37 7.66 -0.29 43.56
N LYS A 38 8.35 0.79 43.97
CA LYS A 38 7.71 1.98 44.55
C LYS A 38 7.61 3.06 43.47
N VAL A 39 6.40 3.52 43.17
CA VAL A 39 6.13 4.59 42.20
C VAL A 39 5.65 5.84 42.95
N ASP A 40 6.36 6.96 42.80
CA ASP A 40 5.93 8.27 43.31
C ASP A 40 5.31 9.08 42.16
N ALA A 41 3.98 9.17 42.14
CA ALA A 41 3.21 9.93 41.17
C ALA A 41 2.80 11.32 41.70
N SER A 42 3.49 11.85 42.71
CA SER A 42 3.16 13.16 43.26
C SER A 42 3.39 14.28 42.24
N PRO A 43 2.54 15.34 42.23
CA PRO A 43 2.73 16.48 41.32
C PRO A 43 4.09 17.18 41.44
N LYS A 44 4.78 17.02 42.58
CA LYS A 44 6.13 17.58 42.82
C LYS A 44 7.19 16.96 41.92
N LEU A 45 7.00 15.72 41.48
CA LEU A 45 7.90 15.02 40.55
C LEU A 45 7.37 15.05 39.10
N ALA A 46 6.18 15.60 38.87
CA ALA A 46 5.59 15.66 37.55
C ALA A 46 6.44 16.52 36.60
N ARG A 47 6.60 16.06 35.36
CA ARG A 47 7.22 16.80 34.26
C ARG A 47 6.14 17.18 33.26
N LYS A 48 6.21 18.40 32.72
CA LYS A 48 5.33 18.80 31.61
C LYS A 48 5.63 17.89 30.41
N ILE A 49 4.59 17.25 29.87
CA ILE A 49 4.69 16.54 28.59
C ILE A 49 4.96 17.59 27.50
N PRO A 50 6.03 17.47 26.70
CA PRO A 50 6.29 18.40 25.60
C PRO A 50 5.09 18.47 24.67
N ASP A 51 4.77 19.67 24.18
CA ASP A 51 3.61 19.83 23.30
C ASP A 51 3.78 19.01 22.01
N THR A 52 5.02 18.71 21.59
CA THR A 52 5.40 17.86 20.44
C THR A 52 5.27 16.35 20.67
N PHE A 53 4.87 15.90 21.86
CA PHE A 53 4.91 14.49 22.23
C PHE A 53 3.89 13.63 21.47
N LEU A 54 2.71 14.20 21.15
CA LEU A 54 1.64 13.47 20.49
C LEU A 54 1.60 13.77 18.99
N GLY A 55 1.64 12.72 18.18
CA GLY A 55 1.53 12.77 16.73
C GLY A 55 0.95 11.48 16.18
N VAL A 56 0.96 11.35 14.87
CA VAL A 56 0.47 10.18 14.15
C VAL A 56 1.60 9.50 13.40
N PHE A 57 1.46 8.18 13.24
CA PHE A 57 2.35 7.36 12.43
C PHE A 57 1.53 6.69 11.34
N PHE A 58 2.06 6.74 10.12
CA PHE A 58 1.52 6.04 8.98
C PHE A 58 2.53 4.98 8.51
N GLU A 59 2.02 3.77 8.31
CA GLU A 59 2.68 2.67 7.60
C GLU A 59 1.78 2.21 6.47
N GLU A 60 2.31 2.13 5.25
CA GLU A 60 1.62 1.45 4.15
C GLU A 60 1.58 -0.04 4.47
N MET A 61 0.43 -0.46 5.01
CA MET A 61 0.12 -1.82 5.39
C MET A 61 -1.39 -2.03 5.18
N GLY A 62 -1.75 -3.17 4.59
CA GLY A 62 -3.14 -3.57 4.38
C GLY A 62 -3.94 -2.56 3.54
N HIS A 63 -3.31 -1.93 2.55
CA HIS A 63 -3.93 -0.90 1.70
C HIS A 63 -4.39 0.35 2.47
N GLY A 64 -3.71 0.69 3.58
CA GLY A 64 -3.99 1.89 4.37
C GLY A 64 -3.68 3.20 3.65
N GLY A 65 -2.73 3.19 2.70
CA GLY A 65 -2.41 4.31 1.83
C GLY A 65 -3.10 4.18 0.49
N ALA A 66 -2.55 3.34 -0.39
CA ALA A 66 -3.19 2.95 -1.65
C ALA A 66 -4.48 2.16 -1.35
N GLY A 67 -5.63 2.76 -1.64
CA GLY A 67 -6.96 2.24 -1.30
C GLY A 67 -7.57 2.85 -0.06
N GLY A 68 -6.75 3.21 0.92
CA GLY A 68 -7.12 3.88 2.16
C GLY A 68 -7.14 5.40 2.03
N ILE A 69 -6.17 6.10 2.63
CA ILE A 69 -6.18 7.57 2.67
C ILE A 69 -6.00 8.23 1.29
N TRP A 70 -5.30 7.55 0.37
CA TRP A 70 -5.18 8.00 -1.02
C TRP A 70 -6.47 7.70 -1.78
N ALA A 71 -6.96 8.67 -2.56
CA ALA A 71 -8.29 8.60 -3.15
C ALA A 71 -8.37 7.85 -4.49
N GLU A 72 -7.24 7.37 -5.03
CA GLU A 72 -7.24 6.47 -6.20
C GLU A 72 -8.12 5.25 -5.92
N LEU A 73 -9.05 4.98 -6.83
CA LEU A 73 -9.99 3.87 -6.69
C LEU A 73 -9.50 2.61 -7.40
N VAL A 74 -8.68 2.74 -8.44
CA VAL A 74 -8.20 1.61 -9.24
C VAL A 74 -6.97 1.00 -8.58
N SER A 75 -7.04 -0.29 -8.27
CA SER A 75 -5.88 -1.08 -7.84
C SER A 75 -5.14 -1.62 -9.07
N ASN A 76 -3.81 -1.71 -9.02
CA ASN A 76 -2.97 -2.17 -10.14
C ASN A 76 -3.26 -1.41 -11.45
N ARG A 77 -3.30 -0.07 -11.39
CA ARG A 77 -3.65 0.80 -12.53
C ARG A 77 -2.70 0.73 -13.73
N GLY A 78 -1.43 0.41 -13.49
CA GLY A 78 -0.38 0.28 -14.51
C GLY A 78 -0.06 -1.17 -14.90
N PHE A 79 -0.76 -2.17 -14.35
CA PHE A 79 -0.52 -3.60 -14.62
C PHE A 79 0.87 -4.14 -14.22
N GLU A 80 1.59 -3.40 -13.38
CA GLU A 80 2.95 -3.72 -12.90
C GLU A 80 2.96 -4.66 -11.68
N ALA A 81 1.81 -5.05 -11.12
CA ALA A 81 1.77 -5.81 -9.86
C ALA A 81 2.45 -7.20 -9.91
N GLY A 82 2.63 -7.79 -11.10
CA GLY A 82 3.43 -9.00 -11.29
C GLY A 82 4.94 -8.76 -11.43
N GLY A 83 5.39 -7.52 -11.30
CA GLY A 83 6.73 -7.07 -11.64
C GLY A 83 6.96 -6.96 -13.15
N PRO A 84 8.22 -6.79 -13.58
CA PRO A 84 8.53 -6.45 -14.96
C PRO A 84 8.36 -7.62 -15.94
N ASN A 85 8.14 -8.85 -15.47
CA ASN A 85 8.05 -10.03 -16.34
C ASN A 85 6.64 -10.14 -16.93
N THR A 86 6.54 -10.52 -18.20
CA THR A 86 5.26 -10.69 -18.90
C THR A 86 5.03 -12.16 -19.29
N PRO A 87 3.80 -12.69 -19.16
CA PRO A 87 2.61 -12.00 -18.65
C PRO A 87 2.75 -11.68 -17.15
N SER A 88 2.49 -10.42 -16.81
CA SER A 88 2.41 -9.87 -15.46
C SER A 88 1.06 -10.23 -14.84
N ASN A 89 1.04 -10.27 -13.51
CA ASN A 89 -0.18 -10.42 -12.73
C ASN A 89 -1.08 -9.18 -12.91
N ILE A 90 -2.32 -9.42 -13.35
CA ILE A 90 -3.33 -8.38 -13.51
C ILE A 90 -4.25 -8.25 -12.29
N ASP A 91 -4.10 -9.03 -11.22
CA ASP A 91 -4.94 -8.90 -10.01
C ASP A 91 -5.02 -7.43 -9.53
N PRO A 92 -6.20 -6.89 -9.17
CA PRO A 92 -7.51 -7.55 -9.10
C PRO A 92 -8.37 -7.37 -10.37
N TRP A 93 -7.76 -7.09 -11.54
CA TRP A 93 -8.50 -7.02 -12.79
C TRP A 93 -9.05 -8.39 -13.18
N LEU A 94 -10.32 -8.42 -13.57
CA LEU A 94 -11.06 -9.63 -13.90
C LEU A 94 -11.82 -9.46 -15.22
N ILE A 95 -12.21 -10.57 -15.82
CA ILE A 95 -12.85 -10.62 -17.13
C ILE A 95 -14.36 -10.31 -17.03
N VAL A 96 -14.87 -9.53 -17.98
CA VAL A 96 -16.30 -9.40 -18.29
C VAL A 96 -16.57 -10.17 -19.58
N GLY A 97 -17.26 -11.30 -19.49
CA GLY A 97 -17.44 -12.24 -20.59
C GLY A 97 -16.79 -13.59 -20.27
N ASP A 98 -16.34 -14.28 -21.30
CA ASP A 98 -15.70 -15.59 -21.23
C ASP A 98 -14.56 -15.70 -22.24
N ASP A 99 -13.79 -16.79 -22.17
CA ASP A 99 -12.62 -17.03 -23.04
C ASP A 99 -12.98 -17.11 -24.54
N SER A 100 -14.25 -17.32 -24.87
CA SER A 100 -14.72 -17.34 -26.27
C SER A 100 -14.94 -15.93 -26.84
N SER A 101 -15.13 -14.94 -25.95
CA SER A 101 -15.53 -13.59 -26.31
C SER A 101 -14.45 -12.55 -26.06
N VAL A 102 -13.54 -12.79 -25.11
CA VAL A 102 -12.43 -11.89 -24.80
C VAL A 102 -11.18 -12.65 -24.36
N TYR A 103 -10.03 -12.21 -24.86
CA TYR A 103 -8.71 -12.66 -24.44
C TYR A 103 -7.92 -11.49 -23.87
N VAL A 104 -7.25 -11.70 -22.73
CA VAL A 104 -6.49 -10.66 -22.02
C VAL A 104 -5.12 -11.20 -21.64
N GLU A 105 -4.09 -10.42 -21.95
CA GLU A 105 -2.72 -10.66 -21.52
C GLU A 105 -2.01 -9.33 -21.25
N THR A 106 -0.78 -9.39 -20.74
CA THR A 106 0.08 -8.21 -20.59
C THR A 106 1.35 -8.38 -21.40
N ASP A 107 1.83 -7.28 -21.97
CA ASP A 107 3.08 -7.22 -22.74
C ASP A 107 3.89 -5.96 -22.39
N ARG A 108 5.12 -5.87 -22.90
CA ARG A 108 6.03 -4.73 -22.64
C ARG A 108 5.86 -3.60 -23.65
N SER A 109 4.62 -3.17 -23.91
CA SER A 109 4.33 -2.19 -24.97
C SER A 109 3.84 -0.82 -24.48
N SER A 110 3.95 -0.56 -23.18
CA SER A 110 3.67 0.76 -22.59
C SER A 110 4.46 1.88 -23.28
N CYS A 111 3.93 3.11 -23.26
CA CYS A 111 4.67 4.30 -23.68
C CYS A 111 5.63 4.83 -22.62
N PHE A 112 5.59 4.33 -21.38
CA PHE A 112 6.45 4.80 -20.30
C PHE A 112 7.72 3.95 -20.20
N SER A 113 8.84 4.59 -19.89
CA SER A 113 10.14 3.91 -19.78
C SER A 113 10.34 3.21 -18.43
N ARG A 114 9.59 3.62 -17.40
CA ARG A 114 9.64 3.09 -16.03
C ARG A 114 8.46 2.20 -15.66
N ASN A 115 7.33 2.36 -16.36
CA ASN A 115 6.19 1.46 -16.33
C ASN A 115 6.12 0.82 -17.71
N ILE A 116 6.66 -0.38 -17.86
CA ILE A 116 6.88 -0.99 -19.17
C ILE A 116 5.74 -1.91 -19.59
N VAL A 117 4.89 -2.33 -18.64
CA VAL A 117 3.82 -3.28 -18.85
C VAL A 117 2.55 -2.55 -19.28
N ALA A 118 1.84 -3.12 -20.27
CA ALA A 118 0.51 -2.71 -20.66
C ALA A 118 -0.40 -3.92 -20.79
N LEU A 119 -1.70 -3.74 -20.58
CA LEU A 119 -2.69 -4.80 -20.78
C LEU A 119 -3.17 -4.78 -22.23
N ARG A 120 -3.05 -5.91 -22.92
CA ARG A 120 -3.64 -6.18 -24.23
C ARG A 120 -4.97 -6.90 -24.04
N MET A 121 -6.05 -6.31 -24.52
CA MET A 121 -7.39 -6.89 -24.55
C MET A 121 -7.84 -7.11 -26.00
N GLU A 122 -8.17 -8.35 -26.32
CA GLU A 122 -8.70 -8.75 -27.62
C GLU A 122 -10.15 -9.21 -27.49
N VAL A 123 -11.06 -8.49 -28.13
CA VAL A 123 -12.46 -8.84 -28.23
C VAL A 123 -12.61 -9.76 -29.43
N LEU A 124 -13.09 -10.98 -29.19
CA LEU A 124 -13.15 -12.07 -30.17
C LEU A 124 -14.54 -12.25 -30.79
N CYS A 125 -15.59 -11.90 -30.04
CA CYS A 125 -16.98 -12.02 -30.47
C CYS A 125 -17.32 -11.08 -31.63
N ASN A 126 -18.03 -11.60 -32.63
CA ASN A 126 -18.64 -10.77 -33.68
C ASN A 126 -19.95 -10.12 -33.16
N ASP A 127 -20.78 -10.92 -32.48
CA ASP A 127 -22.04 -10.51 -31.87
C ASP A 127 -21.91 -10.50 -30.34
N CYS A 128 -21.16 -9.53 -29.82
CA CYS A 128 -20.94 -9.44 -28.38
C CYS A 128 -22.26 -9.12 -27.64
N PRO A 129 -22.42 -9.57 -26.38
CA PRO A 129 -23.59 -9.24 -25.54
C PRO A 129 -23.88 -7.73 -25.47
N ALA A 130 -25.12 -7.37 -25.17
CA ALA A 130 -25.56 -5.97 -25.16
C ALA A 130 -24.74 -5.05 -24.23
N GLY A 131 -24.15 -5.58 -23.14
CA GLY A 131 -23.25 -4.87 -22.22
C GLY A 131 -21.79 -4.79 -22.68
N GLY A 132 -21.42 -5.51 -23.75
CA GLY A 132 -20.05 -5.72 -24.20
C GLY A 132 -19.28 -6.72 -23.34
N VAL A 133 -18.05 -7.00 -23.75
CA VAL A 133 -17.06 -7.84 -23.05
C VAL A 133 -15.77 -7.07 -22.84
N GLY A 134 -14.97 -7.45 -21.86
CA GLY A 134 -13.73 -6.77 -21.54
C GLY A 134 -13.20 -7.10 -20.15
N ILE A 135 -12.85 -6.06 -19.38
CA ILE A 135 -12.28 -6.21 -18.03
C ILE A 135 -12.98 -5.30 -17.01
N TYR A 136 -12.88 -5.64 -15.74
CA TYR A 136 -13.27 -4.80 -14.63
C TYR A 136 -12.25 -4.81 -13.49
N ASN A 137 -12.24 -3.75 -12.69
CA ASN A 137 -11.42 -3.61 -11.50
C ASN A 137 -12.33 -3.28 -10.30
N PRO A 138 -12.33 -4.11 -9.24
CA PRO A 138 -13.12 -3.86 -8.03
C PRO A 138 -12.49 -2.81 -7.10
N GLY A 139 -11.31 -2.28 -7.44
CA GLY A 139 -10.53 -1.44 -6.55
C GLY A 139 -10.03 -2.24 -5.36
N PHE A 140 -10.27 -1.73 -4.16
CA PHE A 140 -9.89 -2.34 -2.89
C PHE A 140 -11.15 -2.88 -2.20
N TRP A 141 -11.58 -4.07 -2.60
CA TRP A 141 -12.82 -4.74 -2.13
C TRP A 141 -14.14 -4.02 -2.46
N GLY A 142 -14.12 -3.11 -3.44
CA GLY A 142 -15.26 -2.32 -3.88
C GLY A 142 -14.97 -0.83 -3.88
N MET A 143 -15.57 -0.11 -4.82
CA MET A 143 -15.50 1.35 -4.91
C MET A 143 -16.75 1.96 -4.27
N ASN A 144 -16.58 2.90 -3.34
CA ASN A 144 -17.70 3.69 -2.83
C ASN A 144 -18.06 4.81 -3.82
N ILE A 145 -19.12 4.59 -4.59
CA ILE A 145 -19.65 5.56 -5.55
C ILE A 145 -20.89 6.23 -4.96
N GLU A 146 -20.94 7.56 -5.01
CA GLU A 146 -22.01 8.36 -4.42
C GLU A 146 -22.72 9.19 -5.48
N ASP A 147 -24.05 9.23 -5.40
CA ASP A 147 -24.90 9.98 -6.33
C ASP A 147 -24.48 11.45 -6.43
N GLY A 148 -24.50 11.98 -7.65
CA GLY A 148 -24.11 13.36 -7.96
C GLY A 148 -22.60 13.65 -7.90
N LYS A 149 -21.77 12.76 -7.33
CA LYS A 149 -20.32 12.96 -7.33
C LYS A 149 -19.70 12.73 -8.70
N THR A 150 -18.62 13.46 -8.95
CA THR A 150 -17.83 13.36 -10.17
C THR A 150 -16.56 12.58 -9.90
N TYR A 151 -16.20 11.70 -10.83
CA TYR A 151 -14.96 10.93 -10.83
C TYR A 151 -14.18 11.24 -12.09
N HIS A 152 -12.89 11.52 -11.94
CA HIS A 152 -11.94 11.81 -13.01
C HIS A 152 -11.32 10.50 -13.47
N LEU A 153 -11.67 10.09 -14.68
CA LEU A 153 -11.06 8.96 -15.37
C LEU A 153 -9.89 9.49 -16.19
N VAL A 154 -8.71 8.92 -15.97
CA VAL A 154 -7.54 9.05 -16.85
C VAL A 154 -7.11 7.66 -17.28
N MET A 155 -6.84 7.46 -18.56
CA MET A 155 -6.29 6.21 -19.07
C MET A 155 -5.48 6.45 -20.34
N TYR A 156 -4.50 5.59 -20.58
CA TYR A 156 -3.77 5.56 -21.83
C TYR A 156 -4.27 4.39 -22.65
N VAL A 157 -4.55 4.64 -23.94
CA VAL A 157 -5.08 3.62 -24.86
C VAL A 157 -4.43 3.69 -26.22
N LYS A 158 -4.28 2.54 -26.86
CA LYS A 158 -3.95 2.44 -28.30
C LYS A 158 -4.67 1.26 -28.92
N SER A 159 -4.90 1.33 -30.23
CA SER A 159 -5.47 0.23 -31.01
C SER A 159 -4.99 0.32 -32.47
N PRO A 160 -4.81 -0.82 -33.18
CA PRO A 160 -4.46 -0.85 -34.60
C PRO A 160 -5.62 -0.55 -35.54
N LYS A 161 -6.87 -0.56 -35.05
CA LYS A 161 -8.07 -0.22 -35.84
C LYS A 161 -8.99 0.64 -35.00
N THR A 162 -9.82 1.46 -35.65
CA THR A 162 -10.78 2.28 -34.92
C THR A 162 -11.70 1.38 -34.10
N THR A 163 -11.70 1.58 -32.78
CA THR A 163 -12.55 0.82 -31.85
C THR A 163 -13.23 1.74 -30.87
N CYS A 164 -14.23 1.20 -30.17
CA CYS A 164 -15.08 1.90 -29.24
C CYS A 164 -15.05 1.16 -27.90
N LEU A 165 -14.65 1.87 -26.84
CA LEU A 165 -14.72 1.39 -25.47
C LEU A 165 -15.86 2.08 -24.73
N THR A 166 -16.54 1.34 -23.87
CA THR A 166 -17.42 1.90 -22.85
C THR A 166 -16.74 1.72 -21.50
N VAL A 167 -16.51 2.83 -20.81
CA VAL A 167 -16.00 2.83 -19.44
C VAL A 167 -17.14 3.19 -18.52
N SER A 168 -17.41 2.32 -17.55
CA SER A 168 -18.57 2.43 -16.67
C SER A 168 -18.22 2.18 -15.20
N LEU A 169 -18.86 2.93 -14.31
CA LEU A 169 -18.98 2.59 -12.90
C LEU A 169 -20.25 1.75 -12.72
N THR A 170 -20.10 0.52 -12.22
CA THR A 170 -21.23 -0.38 -11.98
C THR A 170 -21.25 -0.89 -10.54
N SER A 171 -22.36 -1.47 -10.07
CA SER A 171 -22.36 -2.36 -8.90
C SER A 171 -21.37 -3.52 -9.08
N SER A 172 -21.02 -4.20 -7.99
CA SER A 172 -20.09 -5.34 -7.97
C SER A 172 -20.50 -6.48 -8.91
N ASP A 173 -21.81 -6.71 -9.07
CA ASP A 173 -22.38 -7.70 -10.00
C ASP A 173 -22.48 -7.21 -11.45
N GLY A 174 -22.20 -5.93 -11.73
CA GLY A 174 -22.31 -5.32 -13.06
C GLY A 174 -23.73 -4.96 -13.50
N LEU A 175 -24.76 -5.17 -12.68
CA LEU A 175 -26.17 -4.99 -13.08
C LEU A 175 -26.62 -3.53 -13.01
N GLN A 176 -26.18 -2.77 -12.02
CA GLN A 176 -26.52 -1.36 -11.84
C GLN A 176 -25.45 -0.48 -12.48
N ASN A 177 -25.80 0.27 -13.51
CA ASN A 177 -24.91 1.28 -14.11
C ASN A 177 -25.08 2.64 -13.38
N LEU A 178 -24.01 3.13 -12.79
CA LEU A 178 -23.99 4.39 -12.03
C LEU A 178 -23.48 5.56 -12.85
N ALA A 179 -22.51 5.31 -13.73
CA ALA A 179 -21.99 6.29 -14.68
C ALA A 179 -21.37 5.56 -15.87
N SER A 180 -21.40 6.16 -17.06
CA SER A 180 -20.74 5.60 -18.23
C SER A 180 -20.29 6.67 -19.19
N VAL A 181 -19.20 6.39 -19.90
CA VAL A 181 -18.69 7.22 -21.00
C VAL A 181 -18.20 6.33 -22.14
N THR A 182 -18.41 6.78 -23.37
CA THR A 182 -17.89 6.13 -24.57
C THR A 182 -16.60 6.81 -25.02
N ILE A 183 -15.59 6.02 -25.34
CA ILE A 183 -14.28 6.45 -25.83
C ILE A 183 -14.04 5.83 -27.21
N ILE A 184 -13.79 6.69 -28.20
CA ILE A 184 -13.39 6.26 -29.54
C ILE A 184 -11.86 6.30 -29.61
N VAL A 185 -11.24 5.18 -29.96
CA VAL A 185 -9.79 5.05 -30.18
C VAL A 185 -9.54 5.09 -31.68
N ALA A 186 -8.70 6.02 -32.15
CA ALA A 186 -8.57 6.35 -33.57
C ALA A 186 -8.10 5.18 -34.45
N GLY A 187 -7.28 4.27 -33.93
CA GLY A 187 -6.84 3.08 -34.65
C GLY A 187 -5.52 3.23 -35.40
N ASP A 188 -4.63 4.13 -34.98
CA ASP A 188 -3.33 4.41 -35.62
C ASP A 188 -2.14 3.78 -34.86
N SER A 189 -2.41 2.87 -33.93
CA SER A 189 -1.41 2.24 -33.04
C SER A 189 -0.61 3.21 -32.18
N LYS A 190 -1.05 4.48 -32.02
CA LYS A 190 -0.40 5.44 -31.11
C LYS A 190 -1.10 5.46 -29.75
N TRP A 191 -0.29 5.58 -28.70
CA TRP A 191 -0.80 5.83 -27.35
C TRP A 191 -1.41 7.22 -27.27
N ILE A 192 -2.65 7.30 -26.79
CA ILE A 192 -3.33 8.56 -26.49
C ILE A 192 -3.74 8.57 -25.01
N LYS A 193 -3.57 9.73 -24.37
CA LYS A 193 -4.15 10.00 -23.05
C LYS A 193 -5.63 10.35 -23.22
N VAL A 194 -6.50 9.67 -22.50
CA VAL A 194 -7.93 9.95 -22.45
C VAL A 194 -8.30 10.44 -21.07
N GLU A 195 -8.96 11.60 -21.03
CA GLU A 195 -9.44 12.21 -19.80
C GLU A 195 -10.95 12.42 -19.90
N LYS A 196 -11.71 11.85 -18.95
CA LYS A 196 -13.18 11.93 -18.91
C LYS A 196 -13.66 12.20 -17.49
N LYS A 197 -14.83 12.82 -17.39
CA LYS A 197 -15.57 13.00 -16.13
C LYS A 197 -16.76 12.05 -16.13
N LEU A 198 -16.87 11.22 -15.11
CA LEU A 198 -18.00 10.33 -14.85
C LEU A 198 -18.81 10.94 -13.71
N VAL A 199 -20.04 11.36 -14.00
CA VAL A 199 -20.98 11.85 -12.97
C VAL A 199 -21.88 10.69 -12.58
N ALA A 200 -21.81 10.28 -11.31
CA ALA A 200 -22.62 9.19 -10.79
C ALA A 200 -24.10 9.60 -10.69
N LYS A 201 -24.99 8.67 -11.05
CA LYS A 201 -26.45 8.81 -11.03
C LYS A 201 -27.11 7.90 -9.98
N GLY A 202 -26.32 7.45 -9.01
CA GLY A 202 -26.76 6.59 -7.92
C GLY A 202 -25.62 6.33 -6.95
N THR A 203 -25.99 5.83 -5.76
CA THR A 203 -25.03 5.47 -4.71
C THR A 203 -24.92 3.95 -4.62
N ASN A 204 -23.69 3.44 -4.58
CA ASN A 204 -23.39 2.04 -4.31
C ASN A 204 -22.02 1.94 -3.61
N ARG A 205 -21.95 1.23 -2.49
CA ARG A 205 -20.75 1.13 -1.66
C ARG A 205 -19.75 0.05 -2.11
N THR A 206 -20.15 -0.77 -3.06
CA THR A 206 -19.43 -1.95 -3.54
C THR A 206 -19.39 -1.94 -5.07
N SER A 207 -18.97 -0.84 -5.67
CA SER A 207 -18.88 -0.71 -7.13
C SER A 207 -17.57 -1.20 -7.71
N ARG A 208 -17.50 -1.24 -9.04
CA ARG A 208 -16.30 -1.55 -9.83
C ARG A 208 -16.21 -0.61 -11.03
N LEU A 209 -15.00 -0.39 -11.53
CA LEU A 209 -14.74 0.22 -12.83
C LEU A 209 -14.74 -0.89 -13.88
N GLN A 210 -15.47 -0.72 -14.97
CA GLN A 210 -15.53 -1.69 -16.06
C GLN A 210 -15.19 -1.01 -17.39
N ILE A 211 -14.41 -1.70 -18.22
CA ILE A 211 -14.00 -1.26 -19.56
C ILE A 211 -14.40 -2.37 -20.53
N THR A 212 -15.42 -2.13 -21.35
CA THR A 212 -15.91 -3.11 -22.33
C THR A 212 -15.91 -2.58 -23.74
N SER A 213 -15.95 -3.50 -24.70
CA SER A 213 -16.28 -3.20 -26.08
C SER A 213 -17.36 -4.16 -26.58
N LYS A 214 -18.07 -3.72 -27.63
CA LYS A 214 -19.04 -4.53 -28.38
C LYS A 214 -18.53 -4.91 -29.76
N LYS A 215 -17.32 -4.48 -30.12
CA LYS A 215 -16.75 -4.67 -31.45
C LYS A 215 -15.50 -5.53 -31.35
N LYS A 216 -15.44 -6.55 -32.21
CA LYS A 216 -14.23 -7.34 -32.42
C LYS A 216 -13.02 -6.45 -32.71
N GLY A 217 -11.92 -6.71 -32.03
CA GLY A 217 -10.68 -5.95 -32.20
C GLY A 217 -9.77 -6.01 -30.98
N THR A 218 -8.56 -5.49 -31.15
CA THR A 218 -7.54 -5.47 -30.10
C THR A 218 -7.33 -4.05 -29.61
N VAL A 219 -7.18 -3.87 -28.31
CA VAL A 219 -6.85 -2.60 -27.67
C VAL A 219 -5.83 -2.84 -26.57
N TRP A 220 -4.95 -1.87 -26.37
CA TRP A 220 -4.05 -1.84 -25.22
C TRP A 220 -4.49 -0.75 -24.27
N LEU A 221 -4.39 -1.04 -22.99
CA LEU A 221 -4.74 -0.18 -21.87
C LEU A 221 -3.51 -0.04 -20.97
N ASP A 222 -3.28 1.17 -20.47
CA ASP A 222 -2.25 1.45 -19.48
C ASP A 222 -2.68 2.64 -18.60
N GLN A 223 -2.10 2.73 -17.39
CA GLN A 223 -2.26 3.83 -16.43
C GLN A 223 -3.72 4.24 -16.26
N VAL A 224 -4.59 3.27 -15.93
CA VAL A 224 -6.02 3.49 -15.73
C VAL A 224 -6.29 4.00 -14.31
N SER A 225 -6.49 5.30 -14.16
CA SER A 225 -6.77 5.98 -12.89
C SER A 225 -8.22 6.42 -12.81
N LEU A 226 -8.82 6.30 -11.63
CA LEU A 226 -10.13 6.86 -11.31
C LEU A 226 -10.09 7.51 -9.93
N MET A 227 -10.01 8.83 -9.89
CA MET A 227 -10.04 9.59 -8.63
C MET A 227 -11.36 10.36 -8.48
N PRO A 228 -11.94 10.46 -7.27
CA PRO A 228 -12.98 11.44 -6.98
C PRO A 228 -12.50 12.86 -7.33
N ALA A 229 -13.39 13.69 -7.86
CA ALA A 229 -13.09 15.09 -8.11
C ALA A 229 -12.87 15.89 -6.81
N ASP A 230 -13.53 15.47 -5.73
CA ASP A 230 -13.56 16.16 -4.46
C ASP A 230 -12.57 15.58 -3.44
N THR A 231 -11.28 15.65 -3.74
CA THR A 231 -10.22 15.28 -2.78
C THR A 231 -9.88 16.43 -1.83
N TYR A 232 -9.25 16.12 -0.70
CA TYR A 232 -8.85 17.10 0.30
C TYR A 232 -7.90 18.12 -0.33
N LYS A 233 -8.33 19.39 -0.38
CA LYS A 233 -7.64 20.52 -1.04
C LYS A 233 -7.19 20.28 -2.49
N GLY A 234 -7.70 19.25 -3.16
CA GLY A 234 -7.22 18.84 -4.48
C GLY A 234 -5.90 18.05 -4.47
N HIS A 235 -5.36 17.69 -3.30
CA HIS A 235 -4.08 16.98 -3.16
C HIS A 235 -4.19 15.46 -3.25
N GLY A 236 -5.36 14.91 -3.61
CA GLY A 236 -5.53 13.47 -3.85
C GLY A 236 -5.95 12.63 -2.64
N PHE A 237 -6.06 13.21 -1.44
CA PHE A 237 -6.47 12.50 -0.23
C PHE A 237 -7.99 12.45 -0.03
N ARG A 238 -8.49 11.40 0.63
CA ARG A 238 -9.90 11.31 1.03
C ARG A 238 -10.23 12.31 2.13
N LYS A 239 -11.14 13.25 1.84
CA LYS A 239 -11.54 14.33 2.78
C LYS A 239 -11.91 13.82 4.17
N GLY A 240 -12.77 12.81 4.26
CA GLY A 240 -13.25 12.29 5.55
C GLY A 240 -12.12 11.76 6.43
N LEU A 241 -11.16 11.04 5.85
CA LEU A 241 -10.03 10.49 6.59
C LEU A 241 -9.04 11.59 7.01
N VAL A 242 -8.78 12.57 6.14
CA VAL A 242 -7.93 13.72 6.52
C VAL A 242 -8.59 14.55 7.61
N SER A 243 -9.90 14.78 7.56
CA SER A 243 -10.64 15.45 8.64
C SER A 243 -10.49 14.72 9.97
N MET A 244 -10.64 13.39 9.98
CA MET A 244 -10.42 12.58 11.19
C MET A 244 -8.98 12.69 11.72
N LEU A 245 -7.98 12.71 10.83
CA LEU A 245 -6.58 12.92 11.24
C LEU A 245 -6.37 14.31 11.84
N MET A 246 -6.99 15.35 11.28
CA MET A 246 -6.91 16.71 11.83
C MET A 246 -7.55 16.82 13.23
N ASP A 247 -8.63 16.08 13.47
CA ASP A 247 -9.31 16.06 14.77
C ASP A 247 -8.44 15.49 15.89
N LEU A 248 -7.46 14.63 15.56
CA LEU A 248 -6.43 14.15 16.49
C LEU A 248 -5.43 15.25 16.90
N LYS A 249 -5.40 16.39 16.18
CA LYS A 249 -4.48 17.52 16.36
C LYS A 249 -3.00 17.07 16.48
N PRO A 250 -2.50 16.23 15.53
CA PRO A 250 -1.16 15.69 15.63
C PRO A 250 -0.11 16.79 15.50
N ARG A 251 0.96 16.71 16.29
CA ARG A 251 2.10 17.62 16.16
C ARG A 251 3.16 17.16 15.18
N PHE A 252 3.15 15.87 14.86
CA PHE A 252 3.99 15.29 13.83
C PHE A 252 3.24 14.20 13.07
N LEU A 253 3.68 13.95 11.84
CA LEU A 253 3.30 12.80 11.02
C LEU A 253 4.58 12.04 10.69
N ARG A 254 4.73 10.83 11.24
CA ARG A 254 5.80 9.89 10.86
C ARG A 254 5.34 9.03 9.69
N PHE A 255 6.12 8.96 8.62
CA PHE A 255 5.76 8.26 7.38
C PHE A 255 7.00 7.76 6.62
N PRO A 256 6.88 6.80 5.68
CA PRO A 256 5.68 6.09 5.21
C PRO A 256 5.52 4.69 5.82
N GLY A 257 6.29 4.37 6.86
CA GLY A 257 6.33 3.04 7.50
C GLY A 257 7.75 2.63 7.82
N GLY A 258 7.94 1.71 8.77
CA GLY A 258 9.27 1.15 9.06
C GLY A 258 9.56 -0.01 8.13
N CYS A 259 8.72 -1.04 8.21
CA CYS A 259 8.87 -2.27 7.43
C CYS A 259 8.69 -1.99 5.94
N PHE A 260 7.81 -1.04 5.58
CA PHE A 260 7.62 -0.59 4.19
C PHE A 260 8.89 0.04 3.59
N VAL A 261 9.65 0.79 4.40
CA VAL A 261 10.90 1.43 3.95
C VAL A 261 12.09 0.46 3.98
N GLU A 262 12.13 -0.46 4.95
CA GLU A 262 13.18 -1.48 5.05
C GLU A 262 13.05 -2.54 3.95
N GLY A 263 11.84 -3.03 3.72
CA GLY A 263 11.58 -4.22 2.91
C GLY A 263 12.04 -5.51 3.60
N GLY A 264 11.55 -6.64 3.11
CA GLY A 264 12.09 -7.96 3.41
C GLY A 264 13.49 -8.11 2.81
N TRP A 265 13.65 -7.65 1.57
CA TRP A 265 14.92 -7.57 0.82
C TRP A 265 15.16 -6.14 0.35
N LEU A 266 16.42 -5.71 0.29
CA LEU A 266 16.76 -4.34 -0.13
C LEU A 266 16.30 -3.99 -1.55
N ARG A 267 16.10 -5.00 -2.42
CA ARG A 267 15.55 -4.80 -3.76
C ARG A 267 14.11 -4.25 -3.73
N ASN A 268 13.37 -4.55 -2.67
CA ASN A 268 11.96 -4.22 -2.47
C ASN A 268 11.76 -3.04 -1.51
N ALA A 269 12.84 -2.50 -0.94
CA ALA A 269 12.79 -1.31 -0.08
C ALA A 269 12.23 -0.09 -0.83
N PHE A 270 11.36 0.69 -0.17
CA PHE A 270 10.80 1.92 -0.73
C PHE A 270 11.89 2.91 -1.17
N ARG A 271 11.77 3.42 -2.40
CA ARG A 271 12.72 4.40 -3.00
C ARG A 271 12.02 5.72 -3.27
N TRP A 272 12.20 6.70 -2.38
CA TRP A 272 11.48 7.98 -2.44
C TRP A 272 11.58 8.70 -3.80
N ARG A 273 12.73 8.63 -4.48
CA ARG A 273 12.93 9.23 -5.82
C ARG A 273 12.03 8.63 -6.90
N GLN A 274 11.69 7.35 -6.75
CA GLN A 274 10.80 6.65 -7.67
C GLN A 274 9.33 7.02 -7.40
N SER A 275 9.03 7.52 -6.21
CA SER A 275 7.70 7.96 -5.77
C SER A 275 7.39 9.44 -6.06
N ILE A 276 8.22 10.16 -6.81
CA ILE A 276 8.01 11.57 -7.16
C ILE A 276 7.96 11.77 -8.69
N GLY A 277 7.47 12.94 -9.11
CA GLY A 277 7.19 13.25 -10.51
C GLY A 277 5.78 12.81 -10.96
N PRO A 278 5.51 12.81 -12.27
CA PRO A 278 4.24 12.36 -12.85
C PRO A 278 3.90 10.94 -12.39
N TRP A 279 2.66 10.73 -11.94
CA TRP A 279 2.26 9.46 -11.33
C TRP A 279 2.27 8.32 -12.35
N GLU A 280 1.98 8.61 -13.62
CA GLU A 280 1.98 7.64 -14.72
C GLU A 280 3.38 7.10 -15.05
N GLU A 281 4.43 7.74 -14.54
CA GLU A 281 5.82 7.32 -14.71
C GLU A 281 6.44 6.70 -13.45
N ARG A 282 5.70 6.61 -12.34
CA ARG A 282 6.20 6.01 -11.10
C ARG A 282 6.15 4.49 -11.25
N PRO A 283 7.28 3.77 -11.11
CA PRO A 283 7.32 2.31 -11.31
C PRO A 283 6.50 1.55 -10.27
N GLY A 284 6.26 2.13 -9.09
CA GLY A 284 5.81 1.37 -7.94
C GLY A 284 6.88 0.39 -7.44
N HIS A 285 6.51 -0.42 -6.46
CA HIS A 285 7.33 -1.54 -6.00
C HIS A 285 6.49 -2.61 -5.30
N PHE A 286 7.10 -3.79 -5.13
CA PHE A 286 6.49 -4.87 -4.35
C PHE A 286 6.84 -4.71 -2.87
N GLY A 287 5.85 -4.40 -2.04
CA GLY A 287 5.99 -4.37 -0.59
C GLY A 287 6.02 -5.78 0.00
N ASP A 288 7.17 -6.44 -0.08
CA ASP A 288 7.35 -7.84 0.36
C ASP A 288 7.14 -8.08 1.86
N CYS A 289 7.24 -7.05 2.71
CA CYS A 289 6.79 -7.15 4.10
C CYS A 289 5.28 -7.41 4.23
N TRP A 290 4.48 -6.91 3.28
CA TRP A 290 3.01 -6.95 3.32
C TRP A 290 2.37 -7.72 2.17
N GLN A 291 3.18 -8.22 1.23
CA GLN A 291 2.80 -9.10 0.14
C GLN A 291 1.82 -8.48 -0.88
N TYR A 292 1.97 -7.19 -1.21
CA TYR A 292 1.26 -6.57 -2.33
C TYR A 292 2.09 -5.48 -3.02
N TRP A 293 1.68 -5.13 -4.24
CA TRP A 293 2.29 -4.07 -5.02
C TRP A 293 1.68 -2.70 -4.67
N THR A 294 2.52 -1.68 -4.54
CA THR A 294 2.09 -0.28 -4.51
C THR A 294 2.55 0.42 -5.78
N ASP A 295 1.67 1.21 -6.38
CA ASP A 295 2.01 2.04 -7.55
C ASP A 295 2.76 3.34 -7.18
N ASP A 296 3.01 3.53 -5.87
CA ASP A 296 3.63 4.72 -5.29
C ASP A 296 2.99 6.04 -5.72
N GLY A 297 1.68 6.01 -6.00
CA GLY A 297 0.86 7.21 -6.21
C GLY A 297 0.77 8.08 -4.96
N LEU A 298 0.77 7.45 -3.78
CA LEU A 298 1.02 8.10 -2.49
C LEU A 298 2.50 7.95 -2.14
N GLY A 299 3.30 8.95 -2.52
CA GLY A 299 4.74 8.95 -2.37
C GLY A 299 5.26 9.96 -1.35
N TYR A 300 6.57 10.23 -1.41
CA TYR A 300 7.25 11.16 -0.52
C TYR A 300 6.66 12.58 -0.58
N TYR A 301 6.38 13.07 -1.79
CA TYR A 301 5.85 14.41 -2.01
C TYR A 301 4.45 14.57 -1.41
N GLU A 302 3.58 13.59 -1.62
CA GLU A 302 2.21 13.64 -1.11
C GLU A 302 2.16 13.63 0.42
N PHE A 303 3.05 12.89 1.11
CA PHE A 303 3.13 12.94 2.58
C PHE A 303 3.66 14.27 3.13
N LEU A 304 4.55 14.96 2.39
CA LEU A 304 4.98 16.31 2.75
C LEU A 304 3.80 17.29 2.64
N LEU A 305 3.03 17.22 1.56
CA LEU A 305 1.79 17.99 1.40
C LEU A 305 0.79 17.69 2.53
N LEU A 306 0.58 16.42 2.85
CA LEU A 306 -0.33 16.02 3.94
C LEU A 306 0.12 16.58 5.29
N SER A 307 1.43 16.56 5.57
CA SER A 307 2.00 17.09 6.81
C SER A 307 1.73 18.59 6.95
N GLU A 308 1.95 19.35 5.87
CA GLU A 308 1.61 20.78 5.82
C GLU A 308 0.10 21.01 5.98
N ASP A 309 -0.71 20.22 5.29
CA ASP A 309 -2.16 20.34 5.28
C ASP A 309 -2.81 20.17 6.64
N ILE A 310 -2.32 19.22 7.44
CA ILE A 310 -2.82 18.93 8.79
C ILE A 310 -2.09 19.73 9.88
N GLY A 311 -1.10 20.57 9.52
CA GLY A 311 -0.33 21.38 10.46
C GLY A 311 0.61 20.56 11.36
N ALA A 312 1.12 19.43 10.88
CA ALA A 312 2.01 18.55 11.60
C ALA A 312 3.43 18.58 11.03
N ALA A 313 4.44 18.42 11.89
CA ALA A 313 5.83 18.29 11.43
C ALA A 313 6.06 16.94 10.72
N PRO A 314 6.66 16.90 9.52
CA PRO A 314 6.99 15.64 8.86
C PRO A 314 8.16 14.94 9.57
N ILE A 315 7.98 13.69 9.99
CA ILE A 315 9.04 12.79 10.43
C ILE A 315 9.27 11.75 9.33
N TRP A 316 10.26 12.02 8.49
CA TRP A 316 10.64 11.18 7.37
C TRP A 316 11.38 9.92 7.84
N VAL A 317 10.85 8.75 7.51
CA VAL A 317 11.52 7.45 7.69
C VAL A 317 12.21 7.08 6.38
N PHE A 318 13.52 6.81 6.44
CA PHE A 318 14.34 6.47 5.30
C PHE A 318 15.05 5.13 5.50
N ASN A 319 15.40 4.45 4.41
CA ASN A 319 16.15 3.21 4.47
C ASN A 319 17.62 3.55 4.76
N ASN A 320 18.18 2.97 5.80
CA ASN A 320 19.55 3.20 6.26
C ASN A 320 20.55 2.14 5.74
N GLY A 321 20.20 1.42 4.68
CA GLY A 321 21.04 0.36 4.09
C GLY A 321 20.73 -1.03 4.63
N ILE A 322 19.61 -1.25 5.31
CA ILE A 322 19.20 -2.57 5.81
C ILE A 322 17.78 -2.94 5.33
N SER A 323 17.54 -4.24 5.28
CA SER A 323 16.23 -4.87 5.18
C SER A 323 16.18 -6.02 6.20
N TYR A 324 15.11 -6.81 6.24
CA TYR A 324 15.07 -7.96 7.14
C TYR A 324 16.14 -9.02 6.85
N ASN A 325 16.57 -9.12 5.60
CA ASN A 325 17.48 -10.18 5.14
C ASN A 325 18.78 -9.67 4.50
N ASP A 326 18.88 -8.37 4.22
CA ASP A 326 20.05 -7.75 3.60
C ASP A 326 20.59 -6.60 4.45
N GLU A 327 21.90 -6.38 4.39
CA GLU A 327 22.55 -5.17 4.88
C GLU A 327 23.65 -4.72 3.91
N VAL A 328 23.79 -3.42 3.73
CA VAL A 328 24.87 -2.80 2.98
C VAL A 328 26.08 -2.67 3.90
N ASN A 329 27.24 -3.11 3.41
CA ASN A 329 28.49 -2.88 4.12
C ASN A 329 28.68 -1.37 4.38
N THR A 330 28.94 -1.00 5.62
CA THR A 330 29.14 0.40 6.04
C THR A 330 30.26 1.09 5.27
N ALA A 331 31.26 0.36 4.77
CA ALA A 331 32.31 0.87 3.89
C ALA A 331 31.78 1.43 2.54
N THR A 332 30.59 1.02 2.11
CA THR A 332 29.95 1.43 0.86
C THR A 332 28.60 2.13 1.07
N ILE A 333 28.32 2.64 2.27
CA ILE A 333 27.01 3.25 2.63
C ILE A 333 26.77 4.63 2.01
N ALA A 334 27.79 5.26 1.44
CA ALA A 334 27.73 6.63 0.95
C ALA A 334 26.55 6.93 -0.01
N PRO A 335 26.13 6.02 -0.92
CA PRO A 335 24.95 6.23 -1.76
C PRO A 335 23.65 6.39 -0.97
N PHE A 336 23.48 5.67 0.15
CA PHE A 336 22.30 5.79 1.03
C PHE A 336 22.32 7.12 1.79
N VAL A 337 23.49 7.52 2.29
CA VAL A 337 23.65 8.84 2.93
C VAL A 337 23.29 9.96 1.95
N LYS A 338 23.78 9.87 0.71
CA LYS A 338 23.41 10.81 -0.35
C LYS A 338 21.91 10.78 -0.64
N ASP A 339 21.29 9.61 -0.63
CA ASP A 339 19.85 9.46 -0.85
C ASP A 339 18.99 10.21 0.16
N ILE A 340 19.41 10.15 1.43
CA ILE A 340 18.76 10.87 2.53
C ILE A 340 18.99 12.38 2.40
N LEU A 341 20.23 12.81 2.13
CA LEU A 341 20.53 14.24 1.96
C LEU A 341 19.77 14.86 0.78
N ASP A 342 19.65 14.11 -0.31
CA ASP A 342 18.88 14.51 -1.48
C ASP A 342 17.38 14.62 -1.17
N SER A 343 16.82 13.73 -0.32
CA SER A 343 15.42 13.83 0.11
C SER A 343 15.20 15.06 1.00
N LEU A 344 16.17 15.40 1.85
CA LEU A 344 16.13 16.64 2.64
C LEU A 344 16.26 17.88 1.75
N GLU A 345 17.10 17.87 0.72
CA GLU A 345 17.17 18.94 -0.28
C GLU A 345 15.85 19.06 -1.06
N PHE A 346 15.21 17.93 -1.41
CA PHE A 346 13.89 17.93 -2.02
C PHE A 346 12.87 18.64 -1.13
N ALA A 347 12.84 18.34 0.17
CA ALA A 347 11.85 18.91 1.09
C ALA A 347 12.14 20.36 1.51
N ARG A 348 13.41 20.76 1.62
CA ARG A 348 13.81 22.03 2.27
C ARG A 348 14.72 22.93 1.42
N GLY A 349 15.29 22.40 0.34
CA GLY A 349 16.17 23.15 -0.55
C GLY A 349 15.41 24.23 -1.31
N SER A 350 16.11 25.28 -1.72
CA SER A 350 15.55 26.33 -2.58
C SER A 350 15.08 25.78 -3.93
N ALA A 351 14.15 26.44 -4.61
CA ALA A 351 13.73 26.10 -5.98
C ALA A 351 14.90 26.04 -7.01
N ASN A 352 16.07 26.62 -6.68
CA ASN A 352 17.28 26.60 -7.51
C ASN A 352 18.22 25.43 -7.22
N SER A 353 17.99 24.65 -6.16
CA SER A 353 18.81 23.47 -5.88
C SER A 353 18.36 22.29 -6.74
N THR A 354 19.19 21.24 -6.82
CA THR A 354 18.89 20.09 -7.70
C THR A 354 17.53 19.50 -7.38
N TRP A 355 17.28 19.11 -6.13
CA TRP A 355 16.02 18.49 -5.73
C TRP A 355 14.92 19.48 -5.38
N GLY A 356 15.26 20.67 -4.89
CA GLY A 356 14.27 21.75 -4.68
C GLY A 356 13.63 22.20 -5.99
N SER A 357 14.36 22.19 -7.11
CA SER A 357 13.80 22.47 -8.45
C SER A 357 12.80 21.41 -8.91
N VAL A 358 12.97 20.15 -8.51
CA VAL A 358 12.02 19.08 -8.82
C VAL A 358 10.73 19.29 -8.05
N ARG A 359 10.82 19.57 -6.73
CA ARG A 359 9.66 19.93 -5.90
C ARG A 359 8.91 21.14 -6.47
N ALA A 360 9.63 22.19 -6.86
CA ALA A 360 9.06 23.39 -7.46
C ALA A 360 8.28 23.10 -8.76
N LYS A 361 8.83 22.26 -9.65
CA LYS A 361 8.14 21.82 -10.88
C LYS A 361 6.89 20.98 -10.61
N MET A 362 6.83 20.30 -9.46
CA MET A 362 5.64 19.58 -9.00
C MET A 362 4.57 20.49 -8.38
N GLY A 363 4.79 21.80 -8.37
CA GLY A 363 3.81 22.81 -7.93
C GLY A 363 4.04 23.34 -6.52
N HIS A 364 5.17 23.02 -5.88
CA HIS A 364 5.46 23.47 -4.51
C HIS A 364 6.87 24.11 -4.41
N PRO A 365 7.01 25.41 -4.75
CA PRO A 365 8.30 26.09 -4.91
C PRO A 365 9.15 26.22 -3.65
#